data_AF-A0A8T7KZD9-F1
#
_entry.id   AF-A0A8T7KZD9-F1
#
_cell.length_a   1.000
_cell.length_b   1.000
_cell.length_c   1.000
_cell.angle_alpha   90.00
_cell.angle_beta   90.00
_cell.angle_gamma   90.00
#
_symmetry.space_group_name_H-M   'P 1'
#
loop_
_entity.id
_entity.type
_entity.pdbx_description
1 polymer ?
#
loop_
_entity_poly.entity_id
_entity_poly.type
_entity_poly.pdbx_seq_one_letter_code
_entity_poly.pdbx_strand_id
1 'polypeptide(L)'
;MIKRRLKNILLLFMVFALALTACGGSDVESTPTPDSNLILTQVVETFSAGLTQTALAAPTDTPIPTNTIPPTIPALPTSTSGIPFGTAPTSSGGSTSTSCYGLTFVSDVTIPDNTQMTPGKTFTKTWKVLNSGTCAWEAGFKFAFTTGEAMGGSTFVLPAAVAAGAQYDISVAMTAPSTAGTYKGYWRMSTAGGQFFGNEVYVVIIVGGGVATTTATTSDVATNTSAPATATTTPTSTVQPTATQ
;
A
#
# COMPACT_ATOMS: atom_id res chain seq x y z
N MET A 1 -16.09 -50.36 50.44
CA MET A 1 -16.23 -49.04 49.79
C MET A 1 -15.60 -47.88 50.58
N ILE A 2 -15.60 -47.90 51.92
CA ILE A 2 -15.08 -46.81 52.78
C ILE A 2 -13.57 -46.50 52.54
N LYS A 3 -12.72 -47.51 52.32
CA LYS A 3 -11.26 -47.32 52.14
C LYS A 3 -10.88 -46.56 50.86
N ARG A 4 -11.66 -46.71 49.78
CA ARG A 4 -11.44 -45.97 48.51
C ARG A 4 -11.87 -44.50 48.64
N ARG A 5 -12.95 -44.24 49.38
CA ARG A 5 -13.43 -42.88 49.67
C ARG A 5 -12.42 -42.12 50.56
N LEU A 6 -11.85 -42.79 51.57
CA LEU A 6 -10.83 -42.19 52.44
C LEU A 6 -9.53 -41.90 51.69
N LYS A 7 -9.08 -42.81 50.81
CA LYS A 7 -7.87 -42.59 49.98
C LYS A 7 -8.05 -41.42 49.00
N ASN A 8 -9.23 -41.25 48.40
CA ASN A 8 -9.51 -40.13 47.52
C ASN A 8 -9.64 -38.80 48.28
N ILE A 9 -10.19 -38.80 49.51
CA ILE A 9 -10.24 -37.61 50.37
C ILE A 9 -8.82 -37.21 50.82
N LEU A 10 -7.98 -38.18 51.19
CA LEU A 10 -6.59 -37.93 51.57
C LEU A 10 -5.78 -37.36 50.39
N LEU A 11 -6.03 -37.87 49.18
CA LEU A 11 -5.35 -37.42 47.95
C LEU A 11 -5.81 -36.01 47.55
N LEU A 12 -7.09 -35.67 47.72
CA LEU A 12 -7.62 -34.32 47.56
C LEU A 12 -7.04 -33.33 48.57
N PHE A 13 -6.89 -33.73 49.84
CA PHE A 13 -6.26 -32.90 50.86
C PHE A 13 -4.78 -32.64 50.58
N MET A 14 -4.06 -33.63 50.05
CA MET A 14 -2.64 -33.50 49.68
C MET A 14 -2.45 -32.56 48.48
N VAL A 15 -3.34 -32.60 47.48
CA VAL A 15 -3.32 -31.67 46.33
C VAL A 15 -3.71 -30.25 46.76
N PHE A 16 -4.68 -30.11 47.68
CA PHE A 16 -5.06 -28.80 48.21
C PHE A 16 -3.95 -28.17 49.04
N ALA A 17 -3.24 -28.94 49.87
CA ALA A 17 -2.08 -28.46 50.62
C ALA A 17 -0.93 -28.01 49.70
N LEU A 18 -0.75 -28.65 48.54
CA LEU A 18 0.25 -28.26 47.54
C LEU A 18 -0.11 -26.94 46.82
N ALA A 19 -1.40 -26.60 46.74
CA ALA A 19 -1.88 -25.37 46.10
C ALA A 19 -1.77 -24.12 47.02
N LEU A 20 -1.67 -24.31 48.34
CA LEU A 20 -1.57 -23.21 49.32
C LEU A 20 -0.14 -22.66 49.50
N THR A 21 0.88 -23.25 48.87
CA THR A 21 2.28 -22.80 48.96
C THR A 21 2.75 -21.99 47.74
N ALA A 22 1.88 -21.71 46.77
CA ALA A 22 2.21 -20.91 45.59
C ALA A 22 1.94 -19.40 45.75
N CYS A 23 1.73 -18.92 46.98
CA CYS A 23 1.64 -17.50 47.30
C CYS A 23 2.52 -17.20 48.52
N GLY A 24 3.76 -16.78 48.27
CA GLY A 24 4.74 -16.47 49.31
C GLY A 24 6.15 -16.38 48.78
N GLY A 25 6.44 -15.30 48.05
CA GLY A 25 7.77 -15.03 47.48
C GLY A 25 7.76 -13.79 46.60
N SER A 26 7.45 -12.63 47.18
CA SER A 26 7.73 -11.34 46.54
C SER A 26 9.21 -11.02 46.74
N ASP A 27 10.08 -11.69 45.99
CA ASP A 27 11.41 -11.13 45.74
C ASP A 27 11.21 -9.96 44.79
N VAL A 28 11.19 -8.76 45.38
CA VAL A 28 11.32 -7.50 44.67
C VAL A 28 12.74 -7.49 44.10
N GLU A 29 12.89 -8.07 42.92
CA GLU A 29 14.04 -7.75 42.09
C GLU A 29 13.85 -6.31 41.64
N SER A 30 14.58 -5.42 42.30
CA SER A 30 14.75 -4.03 41.95
C SER A 30 15.26 -3.96 40.50
N THR A 31 14.34 -3.98 39.54
CA THR A 31 14.62 -3.58 38.17
C THR A 31 14.97 -2.10 38.26
N PRO A 32 16.17 -1.66 37.83
CA PRO A 32 16.56 -0.26 37.91
C PRO A 32 15.56 0.54 37.09
N THR A 33 14.81 1.43 37.75
CA THR A 33 13.99 2.45 37.11
C THR A 33 14.90 3.22 36.15
N PRO A 34 14.69 3.19 34.82
CA PRO A 34 15.47 4.03 33.94
C PRO A 34 15.00 5.47 34.17
N ASP A 35 15.86 6.23 34.84
CA ASP A 35 15.72 7.67 35.00
C ASP A 35 15.68 8.31 33.61
N SER A 36 14.57 8.96 33.24
CA SER A 36 14.31 9.53 31.90
C SER A 36 15.35 10.56 31.46
N ASN A 37 16.25 10.98 32.36
CA ASN A 37 17.29 11.97 32.10
C ASN A 37 18.61 11.38 31.59
N LEU A 38 18.78 10.04 31.54
CA LEU A 38 20.01 9.40 31.02
C LEU A 38 19.91 8.95 29.55
N ILE A 39 18.72 9.02 28.94
CA ILE A 39 18.48 8.55 27.57
C ILE A 39 18.87 9.61 26.52
N LEU A 40 18.97 10.89 26.88
CA LEU A 40 19.40 11.94 25.93
C LEU A 40 20.92 11.98 25.71
N THR A 41 21.73 11.52 26.66
CA THR A 41 23.20 11.66 26.58
C THR A 41 23.86 10.53 25.77
N GLN A 42 23.28 9.31 25.80
CA GLN A 42 23.84 8.16 25.08
C GLN A 42 23.68 8.24 23.54
N VAL A 43 22.73 9.06 23.06
CA VAL A 43 22.52 9.27 21.61
C VAL A 43 23.58 10.20 21.02
N VAL A 44 24.15 11.10 21.82
CA VAL A 44 25.14 12.09 21.34
C VAL A 44 26.50 11.44 21.13
N GLU A 45 26.93 10.51 21.99
CA GLU A 45 28.22 9.83 21.85
C GLU A 45 28.26 8.83 20.68
N THR A 46 27.14 8.17 20.36
CA THR A 46 27.09 7.26 19.20
C THR A 46 27.19 8.03 17.87
N PHE A 47 26.77 9.30 17.84
CA PHE A 47 26.81 10.12 16.64
C PHE A 47 28.24 10.55 16.24
N SER A 48 29.15 10.76 17.19
CA SER A 48 30.53 11.18 16.89
C SER A 48 31.43 10.03 16.39
N ALA A 49 31.18 8.79 16.84
CA ALA A 49 31.95 7.62 16.41
C ALA A 49 31.67 7.21 14.95
N GLY A 50 30.45 7.42 14.45
CA GLY A 50 30.09 7.11 13.06
C GLY A 50 30.71 8.06 12.03
N LEU A 51 31.05 9.30 12.41
CA LEU A 51 31.59 10.31 11.50
C LEU A 51 33.08 10.08 11.18
N THR A 52 33.84 9.40 12.03
CA THR A 52 35.28 9.19 11.82
C THR A 52 35.58 8.03 10.85
N GLN A 53 34.67 7.05 10.68
CA GLN A 53 34.89 5.90 9.80
C GLN A 53 34.71 6.23 8.30
N THR A 54 34.01 7.31 7.95
CA THR A 54 33.71 7.68 6.55
C THR A 54 34.84 8.49 5.89
N ALA A 55 35.88 8.89 6.63
CA ALA A 55 36.97 9.71 6.07
C ALA A 55 38.04 8.93 5.29
N LEU A 56 38.05 7.59 5.31
CA LEU A 56 39.06 6.77 4.61
C LEU A 56 38.58 6.15 3.29
N ALA A 57 37.34 6.38 2.88
CA ALA A 57 36.85 6.01 1.55
C ALA A 57 36.80 7.25 0.64
N ALA A 58 37.97 7.82 0.36
CA ALA A 58 38.10 8.79 -0.73
C ALA A 58 37.89 8.04 -2.06
N PRO A 59 36.87 8.39 -2.88
CA PRO A 59 36.71 7.77 -4.19
C PRO A 59 37.88 8.17 -5.09
N THR A 60 38.53 7.15 -5.65
CA THR A 60 39.55 7.24 -6.70
C THR A 60 39.05 8.04 -7.89
N ASP A 61 39.95 8.84 -8.47
CA ASP A 61 39.78 9.66 -9.66
C ASP A 61 38.83 9.05 -10.70
N THR A 62 37.65 9.65 -10.83
CA THR A 62 36.75 9.40 -11.96
C THR A 62 37.46 9.89 -13.23
N PRO A 63 37.70 9.02 -14.23
CA PRO A 63 38.34 9.45 -15.47
C PRO A 63 37.48 10.51 -16.17
N ILE A 64 38.16 11.57 -16.62
CA ILE A 64 37.60 12.68 -17.40
C ILE A 64 36.92 12.09 -18.66
N PRO A 65 35.70 12.53 -19.02
CA PRO A 65 35.05 12.06 -20.24
C PRO A 65 35.92 12.39 -21.46
N THR A 66 36.44 11.35 -22.11
CA THR A 66 37.11 11.48 -23.41
C THR A 66 36.03 11.72 -24.46
N ASN A 67 36.10 12.87 -25.12
CA ASN A 67 35.20 13.22 -26.21
C ASN A 67 35.41 12.22 -27.36
N THR A 68 34.57 11.20 -27.41
CA THR A 68 34.60 10.18 -28.46
C THR A 68 33.95 10.77 -29.70
N ILE A 69 34.73 10.86 -30.78
CA ILE A 69 34.27 11.34 -32.09
C ILE A 69 33.11 10.44 -32.53
N PRO A 70 31.97 10.99 -33.01
CA PRO A 70 30.85 10.20 -33.47
C PRO A 70 31.28 9.23 -34.58
N PRO A 71 30.80 7.97 -34.58
CA PRO A 71 31.12 7.02 -35.62
C PRO A 71 30.62 7.54 -36.98
N THR A 72 31.52 7.53 -37.97
CA THR A 72 31.16 7.76 -39.37
C THR A 72 30.14 6.71 -39.79
N ILE A 73 28.91 7.16 -40.08
CA ILE A 73 27.81 6.31 -40.53
C ILE A 73 28.21 5.67 -41.87
N PRO A 74 28.28 4.33 -41.98
CA PRO A 74 28.41 3.66 -43.27
C PRO A 74 27.15 3.92 -44.10
N ALA A 75 27.32 4.30 -45.37
CA ALA A 75 26.23 4.49 -46.30
C ALA A 75 25.34 3.23 -46.36
N LEU A 76 24.04 3.42 -46.14
CA LEU A 76 23.03 2.37 -46.19
C LEU A 76 22.95 1.76 -47.61
N PRO A 77 22.93 0.43 -47.77
CA PRO A 77 22.67 -0.18 -49.07
C PRO A 77 21.25 0.13 -49.55
N THR A 78 21.16 0.54 -50.80
CA THR A 78 19.92 0.82 -51.53
C THR A 78 19.08 -0.45 -51.60
N SER A 79 17.91 -0.46 -50.96
CA SER A 79 16.95 -1.56 -51.06
C SER A 79 16.33 -1.58 -52.46
N THR A 80 16.70 -2.59 -53.25
CA THR A 80 16.07 -2.94 -54.51
C THR A 80 14.70 -3.56 -54.24
N SER A 81 13.64 -2.91 -54.70
CA SER A 81 12.27 -3.43 -54.65
C SER A 81 12.14 -4.64 -55.56
N GLY A 82 12.02 -5.82 -54.96
CA GLY A 82 11.68 -7.08 -55.64
C GLY A 82 10.44 -7.67 -55.00
N ILE A 83 9.35 -7.75 -55.76
CA ILE A 83 8.08 -8.34 -55.33
C ILE A 83 8.05 -9.80 -55.79
N PRO A 84 7.88 -10.79 -54.91
CA PRO A 84 7.26 -12.05 -55.28
C PRO A 84 5.81 -12.06 -54.79
N PHE A 85 4.89 -12.16 -55.75
CA PHE A 85 3.50 -12.53 -55.51
C PHE A 85 3.47 -13.98 -54.98
N GLY A 86 3.01 -14.15 -53.74
CA GLY A 86 2.77 -15.45 -53.11
C GLY A 86 1.41 -15.44 -52.42
N THR A 87 0.57 -16.40 -52.77
CA THR A 87 -0.86 -16.53 -52.48
C THR A 87 -1.19 -17.15 -51.10
N ALA A 88 -2.32 -16.68 -50.53
CA ALA A 88 -3.24 -17.31 -49.56
C ALA A 88 -2.92 -17.23 -48.04
N PRO A 89 -3.92 -17.31 -47.11
CA PRO A 89 -5.35 -17.58 -47.30
C PRO A 89 -6.31 -16.47 -46.81
N THR A 90 -7.55 -16.58 -47.27
CA THR A 90 -8.76 -15.92 -46.79
C THR A 90 -9.01 -16.18 -45.31
N SER A 91 -9.07 -15.12 -44.50
CA SER A 91 -9.78 -15.12 -43.22
C SER A 91 -10.96 -14.15 -43.32
N SER A 92 -12.15 -14.70 -43.17
CA SER A 92 -13.44 -14.04 -43.21
C SER A 92 -13.87 -13.67 -41.79
N GLY A 93 -14.36 -12.44 -41.61
CA GLY A 93 -15.38 -12.14 -40.60
C GLY A 93 -14.97 -11.14 -39.52
N GLY A 94 -15.26 -9.86 -39.75
CA GLY A 94 -15.27 -8.85 -38.71
C GLY A 94 -15.11 -7.44 -39.24
N SER A 95 -16.18 -6.86 -39.79
CA SER A 95 -16.24 -5.44 -40.12
C SER A 95 -16.26 -4.61 -38.82
N THR A 96 -15.09 -4.42 -38.22
CA THR A 96 -14.80 -3.23 -37.42
C THR A 96 -13.86 -2.38 -38.28
N SER A 97 -14.12 -1.08 -38.36
CA SER A 97 -13.10 -0.14 -38.84
C SER A 97 -11.85 -0.40 -38.02
N THR A 98 -10.90 -1.15 -38.58
CA THR A 98 -9.75 -1.66 -37.86
C THR A 98 -8.81 -0.48 -37.71
N SER A 99 -9.00 0.26 -36.62
CA SER A 99 -8.06 1.28 -36.17
C SER A 99 -6.65 0.68 -36.23
N CYS A 100 -5.70 1.38 -36.87
CA CYS A 100 -4.30 0.93 -36.91
C CYS A 100 -3.62 0.98 -35.54
N TYR A 101 -4.27 1.61 -34.55
CA TYR A 101 -3.84 1.63 -33.16
C TYR A 101 -4.30 0.36 -32.43
N GLY A 102 -3.34 -0.36 -31.84
CA GLY A 102 -3.58 -1.51 -30.99
C GLY A 102 -2.93 -1.32 -29.63
N LEU A 103 -3.44 -2.00 -28.61
CA LEU A 103 -2.82 -2.12 -27.29
C LEU A 103 -2.97 -3.56 -26.83
N THR A 104 -1.88 -4.15 -26.35
CA THR A 104 -1.85 -5.47 -25.71
C THR A 104 -1.22 -5.34 -24.32
N PHE A 105 -1.85 -5.94 -23.32
CA PHE A 105 -1.27 -6.04 -21.98
C PHE A 105 -0.07 -6.97 -21.97
N VAL A 106 1.01 -6.58 -21.28
CA VAL A 106 2.22 -7.40 -21.12
C VAL A 106 2.29 -7.95 -19.69
N SER A 107 2.28 -7.08 -18.69
CA SER A 107 2.34 -7.49 -17.28
C SER A 107 1.92 -6.37 -16.32
N ASP A 108 1.58 -6.76 -15.10
CA ASP A 108 1.56 -5.85 -13.96
C ASP A 108 3.00 -5.56 -13.52
N VAL A 109 3.35 -4.29 -13.36
CA VAL A 109 4.69 -3.88 -12.90
C VAL A 109 4.70 -3.69 -11.38
N THR A 110 3.65 -3.11 -10.79
CA THR A 110 3.63 -2.80 -9.35
C THR A 110 2.62 -3.62 -8.55
N ILE A 111 1.33 -3.58 -8.91
CA ILE A 111 0.23 -4.19 -8.15
C ILE A 111 -0.32 -5.36 -8.96
N PRO A 112 0.11 -6.62 -8.72
CA PRO A 112 -0.49 -7.79 -9.34
C PRO A 112 -1.98 -7.92 -9.01
N ASP A 113 -2.69 -8.68 -9.82
CA ASP A 113 -4.08 -9.02 -9.58
C ASP A 113 -4.32 -9.64 -8.20
N ASN A 114 -5.41 -9.22 -7.55
CA ASN A 114 -5.86 -9.67 -6.24
C ASN A 114 -4.92 -9.30 -5.09
N THR A 115 -4.07 -8.29 -5.28
CA THR A 115 -3.24 -7.73 -4.21
C THR A 115 -4.13 -7.29 -3.04
N GLN A 116 -3.73 -7.68 -1.83
CA GLN A 116 -4.40 -7.30 -0.59
C GLN A 116 -4.05 -5.86 -0.21
N MET A 117 -5.07 -5.04 -0.02
CA MET A 117 -4.94 -3.61 0.24
C MET A 117 -5.58 -3.23 1.57
N THR A 118 -4.86 -2.39 2.33
CA THR A 118 -5.43 -1.72 3.50
C THR A 118 -6.51 -0.73 3.04
N PRO A 119 -7.68 -0.68 3.69
CA PRO A 119 -8.72 0.29 3.36
C PRO A 119 -8.18 1.73 3.34
N GLY A 120 -8.55 2.51 2.32
CA GLY A 120 -8.12 3.90 2.17
C GLY A 120 -6.66 4.10 1.77
N LYS A 121 -5.86 3.03 1.59
CA LYS A 121 -4.45 3.14 1.22
C LYS A 121 -4.30 3.67 -0.21
N THR A 122 -3.45 4.68 -0.38
CA THR A 122 -3.03 5.14 -1.70
C THR A 122 -1.99 4.20 -2.31
N PHE A 123 -2.03 4.02 -3.62
CA PHE A 123 -1.09 3.18 -4.37
C PHE A 123 -0.97 3.64 -5.81
N THR A 124 0.12 3.25 -6.47
CA THR A 124 0.32 3.49 -7.91
C THR A 124 0.26 2.16 -8.63
N LYS A 125 -0.73 2.00 -9.51
CA LYS A 125 -0.82 0.85 -10.42
C LYS A 125 -0.05 1.20 -11.69
N THR A 126 0.92 0.36 -12.03
CA THR A 126 1.68 0.46 -13.28
C THR A 126 1.46 -0.78 -14.11
N TRP A 127 0.99 -0.59 -15.35
CA TRP A 127 0.85 -1.63 -16.34
C TRP A 127 1.95 -1.48 -17.38
N LYS A 128 2.60 -2.59 -17.72
CA LYS A 128 3.43 -2.69 -18.93
C LYS A 128 2.53 -3.08 -20.08
N VAL A 129 2.50 -2.26 -21.12
CA VAL A 129 1.68 -2.47 -22.32
C VAL A 129 2.55 -2.42 -23.56
N LEU A 130 2.07 -3.08 -24.63
CA LEU A 130 2.69 -3.11 -25.95
C LEU A 130 1.81 -2.35 -26.94
N ASN A 131 2.41 -1.46 -27.73
CA ASN A 131 1.78 -0.96 -28.95
C ASN A 131 1.76 -2.06 -30.00
N SER A 132 0.71 -2.86 -29.99
CA SER A 132 0.49 -3.97 -30.93
C SER A 132 -0.19 -3.52 -32.23
N GLY A 133 -0.29 -2.21 -32.47
CA GLY A 133 -0.79 -1.64 -33.71
C GLY A 133 0.30 -1.49 -34.76
N THR A 134 -0.09 -0.93 -35.91
CA THR A 134 0.83 -0.54 -36.99
C THR A 134 1.13 0.96 -36.99
N CYS A 135 0.36 1.75 -36.23
CA CYS A 135 0.57 3.18 -36.04
C CYS A 135 1.19 3.48 -34.65
N ALA A 136 2.02 4.53 -34.58
CA ALA A 136 2.50 5.05 -33.31
C ALA A 136 1.34 5.66 -32.49
N TRP A 137 1.38 5.53 -31.17
CA TRP A 137 0.51 6.33 -30.30
C TRP A 137 1.15 7.71 -30.17
N GLU A 138 0.45 8.77 -30.54
CA GLU A 138 1.02 10.12 -30.49
C GLU A 138 0.97 10.71 -29.07
N ALA A 139 1.79 11.74 -28.83
CA ALA A 139 1.68 12.54 -27.62
C ALA A 139 0.26 13.13 -27.49
N GLY A 140 -0.27 13.17 -26.27
CA GLY A 140 -1.64 13.61 -26.01
C GLY A 140 -2.70 12.52 -26.14
N PHE A 141 -2.34 11.31 -26.58
CA PHE A 141 -3.21 10.14 -26.43
C PHE A 141 -3.43 9.83 -24.96
N LYS A 142 -4.57 9.21 -24.63
CA LYS A 142 -5.04 9.09 -23.26
C LYS A 142 -5.30 7.65 -22.88
N PHE A 143 -4.81 7.23 -21.72
CA PHE A 143 -5.23 5.99 -21.06
C PHE A 143 -6.28 6.35 -20.00
N ALA A 144 -7.52 6.00 -20.30
CA ALA A 144 -8.69 6.47 -19.56
C ALA A 144 -9.47 5.31 -18.96
N PHE A 145 -10.07 5.58 -17.81
CA PHE A 145 -11.02 4.67 -17.17
C PHE A 145 -12.24 4.49 -18.07
N THR A 146 -12.74 3.26 -18.16
CA THR A 146 -13.92 2.92 -18.95
C THR A 146 -15.08 2.49 -18.05
N THR A 147 -14.89 1.45 -17.24
CA THR A 147 -15.95 0.82 -16.44
C THR A 147 -15.43 0.18 -15.15
N GLY A 148 -16.34 -0.17 -14.24
CA GLY A 148 -16.02 -0.74 -12.93
C GLY A 148 -15.75 0.34 -11.89
N GLU A 149 -14.65 0.20 -11.14
CA GLU A 149 -14.27 1.10 -10.06
C GLU A 149 -12.96 1.82 -10.38
N ALA A 150 -13.02 3.14 -10.55
CA ALA A 150 -11.85 3.95 -10.90
C ALA A 150 -10.85 4.09 -9.75
N MET A 151 -11.29 3.88 -8.50
CA MET A 151 -10.47 4.00 -7.29
C MET A 151 -9.73 5.36 -7.20
N GLY A 152 -10.40 6.44 -7.60
CA GLY A 152 -9.80 7.78 -7.65
C GLY A 152 -8.75 7.98 -8.76
N GLY A 153 -8.55 6.98 -9.62
CA GLY A 153 -7.64 7.06 -10.75
C GLY A 153 -8.05 8.14 -11.75
N SER A 154 -7.07 8.92 -12.17
CA SER A 154 -7.23 9.94 -13.22
C SER A 154 -6.71 9.44 -14.57
N THR A 155 -7.26 10.00 -15.65
CA THR A 155 -6.78 9.74 -17.02
C THR A 155 -5.30 10.09 -17.15
N PHE A 156 -4.50 9.14 -17.64
CA PHE A 156 -3.09 9.37 -17.96
C PHE A 156 -2.98 9.90 -19.40
N VAL A 157 -2.21 10.95 -19.61
CA VAL A 157 -1.95 11.53 -20.93
C VAL A 157 -0.51 11.22 -21.34
N LEU A 158 -0.32 10.63 -22.51
CA LEU A 158 1.01 10.32 -23.02
C LEU A 158 1.83 11.60 -23.22
N PRO A 159 3.00 11.73 -22.58
CA PRO A 159 3.85 12.92 -22.72
C PRO A 159 4.61 12.92 -24.05
N ALA A 160 4.82 11.75 -24.65
CA ALA A 160 5.56 11.56 -25.89
C ALA A 160 4.96 10.39 -26.69
N ALA A 161 5.33 10.32 -27.97
CA ALA A 161 4.86 9.25 -28.85
C ALA A 161 5.47 7.89 -28.48
N VAL A 162 4.70 6.81 -28.70
CA VAL A 162 5.12 5.41 -28.51
C VAL A 162 5.01 4.68 -29.84
N ALA A 163 6.15 4.31 -30.41
CA ALA A 163 6.23 3.65 -31.71
C ALA A 163 5.48 2.31 -31.74
N ALA A 164 5.02 1.89 -32.92
CA ALA A 164 4.49 0.56 -33.14
C ALA A 164 5.53 -0.51 -32.74
N GLY A 165 5.10 -1.55 -32.04
CA GLY A 165 5.95 -2.61 -31.49
C GLY A 165 6.70 -2.24 -30.20
N ALA A 166 6.64 -0.99 -29.72
CA ALA A 166 7.29 -0.60 -28.48
C ALA A 166 6.45 -0.91 -27.24
N GLN A 167 7.12 -1.21 -26.12
CA GLN A 167 6.49 -1.34 -24.81
C GLN A 167 6.55 -0.02 -24.04
N TYR A 168 5.56 0.22 -23.18
CA TYR A 168 5.46 1.41 -22.37
C TYR A 168 4.84 1.10 -21.00
N ASP A 169 5.32 1.76 -19.96
CA ASP A 169 4.81 1.62 -18.59
C ASP A 169 3.87 2.78 -18.27
N ILE A 170 2.57 2.48 -18.16
CA ILE A 170 1.54 3.47 -17.83
C ILE A 170 1.28 3.39 -16.33
N SER A 171 1.40 4.51 -15.63
CA SER A 171 1.21 4.57 -14.17
C SER A 171 0.05 5.48 -13.79
N VAL A 172 -0.85 4.99 -12.94
CA VAL A 172 -2.00 5.73 -12.42
C VAL A 172 -2.02 5.63 -10.90
N ALA A 173 -2.07 6.78 -10.23
CA ALA A 173 -2.27 6.88 -8.78
C ALA A 173 -3.74 6.59 -8.44
N MET A 174 -3.97 5.78 -7.41
CA MET A 174 -5.27 5.28 -6.99
C MET A 174 -5.35 5.20 -5.46
N THR A 175 -6.57 5.09 -4.94
CA THR A 175 -6.86 4.91 -3.52
C THR A 175 -7.78 3.71 -3.35
N ALA A 176 -7.36 2.75 -2.54
CA ALA A 176 -8.17 1.60 -2.20
C ALA A 176 -9.46 2.07 -1.47
N PRO A 177 -10.65 1.55 -1.84
CA PRO A 177 -11.88 1.88 -1.14
C PRO A 177 -11.80 1.62 0.38
N SER A 178 -12.66 2.27 1.15
CA SER A 178 -12.68 2.14 2.61
C SER A 178 -13.45 0.90 3.09
N THR A 179 -14.32 0.34 2.25
CA THR A 179 -15.12 -0.85 2.56
C THR A 179 -14.38 -2.11 2.12
N ALA A 180 -14.51 -3.18 2.89
CA ALA A 180 -13.96 -4.47 2.51
C ALA A 180 -14.70 -5.04 1.28
N GLY A 181 -13.96 -5.64 0.35
CA GLY A 181 -14.50 -6.16 -0.90
C GLY A 181 -13.43 -6.38 -1.95
N THR A 182 -13.84 -6.99 -3.07
CA THR A 182 -13.00 -7.08 -4.27
C THR A 182 -13.39 -5.96 -5.22
N TYR A 183 -12.41 -5.16 -5.65
CA TYR A 183 -12.63 -4.00 -6.50
C TYR A 183 -11.88 -4.17 -7.80
N LYS A 184 -12.56 -3.93 -8.92
CA LYS A 184 -12.00 -4.05 -10.26
C LYS A 184 -12.31 -2.82 -11.10
N GLY A 185 -11.28 -2.24 -11.71
CA GLY A 185 -11.38 -1.08 -12.59
C GLY A 185 -10.80 -1.39 -13.96
N TYR A 186 -11.50 -0.99 -15.01
CA TYR A 186 -11.11 -1.22 -16.39
C TYR A 186 -10.67 0.08 -17.08
N TRP A 187 -9.66 -0.02 -17.92
CA TRP A 187 -8.93 1.09 -18.51
C TRP A 187 -8.56 0.79 -19.96
N ARG A 188 -8.62 1.80 -20.83
CA ARG A 188 -8.36 1.64 -22.25
C ARG A 188 -7.70 2.87 -22.85
N MET A 189 -6.89 2.66 -23.88
CA MET A 189 -6.32 3.74 -24.66
C MET A 189 -7.36 4.42 -25.54
N SER A 190 -7.20 5.73 -25.73
CA SER A 190 -7.97 6.56 -26.63
C SER A 190 -7.06 7.58 -27.33
N THR A 191 -7.43 7.96 -28.55
CA THR A 191 -6.75 9.04 -29.26
C THR A 191 -6.96 10.39 -28.56
N ALA A 192 -6.23 11.43 -28.95
CA ALA A 192 -6.45 12.79 -28.42
C ALA A 192 -7.90 13.27 -28.61
N GLY A 193 -8.58 12.82 -29.68
CA GLY A 193 -9.99 13.07 -29.96
C GLY A 193 -10.98 12.19 -29.19
N GLY A 194 -10.52 11.33 -28.27
CA GLY A 194 -11.37 10.51 -27.40
C GLY A 194 -11.86 9.19 -28.03
N GLN A 195 -11.34 8.79 -29.19
CA GLN A 195 -11.72 7.52 -29.82
C GLN A 195 -10.95 6.37 -29.16
N PHE A 196 -11.64 5.45 -28.48
CA PHE A 196 -11.03 4.29 -27.83
C PHE A 196 -10.49 3.27 -28.84
N PHE A 197 -9.37 2.63 -28.51
CA PHE A 197 -8.75 1.58 -29.32
C PHE A 197 -8.01 0.54 -28.46
N GLY A 198 -7.56 -0.55 -29.10
CA GLY A 198 -6.79 -1.60 -28.43
C GLY A 198 -7.59 -2.41 -27.40
N ASN A 199 -6.93 -3.32 -26.70
CA ASN A 199 -7.56 -4.11 -25.65
C ASN A 199 -7.77 -3.28 -24.38
N GLU A 200 -8.77 -3.66 -23.60
CA GLU A 200 -8.96 -3.13 -22.25
C GLU A 200 -8.02 -3.85 -21.27
N VAL A 201 -7.47 -3.09 -20.32
CA VAL A 201 -6.61 -3.59 -19.25
C VAL A 201 -7.27 -3.26 -17.92
N TYR A 202 -7.03 -4.03 -16.88
CA TYR A 202 -7.69 -3.83 -15.59
C TYR A 202 -6.73 -3.80 -14.41
N VAL A 203 -7.23 -3.30 -13.30
CA VAL A 203 -6.68 -3.49 -11.96
C VAL A 203 -7.72 -4.21 -11.13
N VAL A 204 -7.31 -5.22 -10.36
CA VAL A 204 -8.17 -5.86 -9.35
C VAL A 204 -7.43 -5.98 -8.03
N ILE A 205 -8.05 -5.48 -6.96
CA ILE A 205 -7.51 -5.53 -5.60
C ILE A 205 -8.56 -6.11 -4.65
N ILE A 206 -8.08 -6.66 -3.53
CA ILE A 206 -8.94 -7.08 -2.42
C ILE A 206 -8.68 -6.13 -1.27
N VAL A 207 -9.71 -5.40 -0.86
CA VAL A 207 -9.67 -4.53 0.32
C VAL A 207 -10.26 -5.32 1.48
N GLY A 208 -9.55 -5.32 2.62
CA GLY A 208 -10.05 -6.00 3.81
C GLY A 208 -9.90 -7.52 3.73
N GLY A 209 -8.68 -7.98 4.03
CA GLY A 209 -8.35 -9.39 4.26
C GLY A 209 -7.35 -9.62 5.39
N GLY A 210 -6.90 -8.53 6.05
CA GLY A 210 -6.07 -8.61 7.24
C GLY A 210 -6.94 -8.68 8.48
N VAL A 211 -7.34 -9.89 8.87
CA VAL A 211 -7.62 -10.15 10.28
C VAL A 211 -6.28 -9.95 11.01
N ALA A 212 -6.03 -8.74 11.52
CA ALA A 212 -5.38 -8.67 12.81
C ALA A 212 -6.45 -9.15 13.79
N THR A 213 -6.32 -10.40 14.23
CA THR A 213 -6.99 -10.89 15.44
C THR A 213 -6.41 -10.10 16.61
N THR A 214 -6.85 -8.85 16.78
CA THR A 214 -6.91 -8.29 18.12
C THR A 214 -8.29 -8.67 18.61
N THR A 215 -8.35 -9.80 19.33
CA THR A 215 -9.47 -10.12 20.19
C THR A 215 -9.70 -8.93 21.11
N ALA A 216 -10.61 -8.03 20.74
CA ALA A 216 -11.23 -7.14 21.69
C ALA A 216 -12.14 -8.02 22.55
N THR A 217 -11.57 -8.57 23.62
CA THR A 217 -12.35 -9.15 24.71
C THR A 217 -13.36 -8.10 25.14
N THR A 218 -14.62 -8.49 25.05
CA THR A 218 -15.79 -7.77 25.52
C THR A 218 -15.61 -7.55 27.02
N SER A 219 -15.24 -6.33 27.43
CA SER A 219 -15.37 -5.92 28.82
C SER A 219 -16.79 -5.41 29.05
N ASP A 220 -17.44 -6.22 29.87
CA ASP A 220 -18.75 -6.19 30.50
C ASP A 220 -19.45 -4.84 30.74
N VAL A 221 -20.76 -5.00 30.85
CA VAL A 221 -21.85 -4.05 31.09
C VAL A 221 -21.65 -3.23 32.36
N ALA A 222 -21.76 -1.90 32.27
CA ALA A 222 -22.14 -1.04 33.39
C ALA A 222 -23.28 -0.11 32.95
N THR A 223 -24.50 -0.52 33.29
CA THR A 223 -25.72 0.29 33.23
C THR A 223 -25.67 1.42 34.25
N ASN A 224 -25.53 2.67 33.81
CA ASN A 224 -25.87 3.84 34.61
C ASN A 224 -27.10 4.51 34.03
N THR A 225 -28.26 4.15 34.59
CA THR A 225 -29.51 4.91 34.49
C THR A 225 -29.44 6.04 35.52
N SER A 226 -29.41 7.30 35.07
CA SER A 226 -29.63 8.46 35.93
C SER A 226 -30.99 9.09 35.60
N ALA A 227 -31.90 9.01 36.57
CA ALA A 227 -33.21 9.65 36.57
C ALA A 227 -33.12 11.12 37.03
N PRO A 228 -34.10 11.98 36.71
CA PRO A 228 -34.07 13.39 37.06
C PRO A 228 -34.67 13.64 38.46
N ALA A 229 -34.05 14.49 39.27
CA ALA A 229 -34.64 15.02 40.49
C ALA A 229 -34.37 16.53 40.62
N THR A 230 -35.45 17.30 40.52
CA THR A 230 -35.57 18.71 40.89
C THR A 230 -35.64 18.84 42.40
N ALA A 231 -34.90 19.76 43.02
CA ALA A 231 -35.26 20.38 44.29
C ALA A 231 -34.50 21.70 44.53
N THR A 232 -35.29 22.77 44.61
CA THR A 232 -35.03 24.09 45.21
C THR A 232 -34.68 23.98 46.70
N THR A 233 -33.73 24.79 47.20
CA THR A 233 -33.91 25.72 48.35
C THR A 233 -32.63 26.48 48.69
N THR A 234 -32.75 27.81 48.70
CA THR A 234 -31.94 28.82 49.40
C THR A 234 -31.83 28.54 50.91
N PRO A 235 -30.76 28.96 51.58
CA PRO A 235 -30.95 30.02 52.57
C PRO A 235 -29.89 31.13 52.55
N THR A 236 -30.39 32.32 52.83
CA THR A 236 -29.73 33.59 53.15
C THR A 236 -29.07 33.54 54.53
N SER A 237 -27.88 34.13 54.71
CA SER A 237 -27.64 35.11 55.79
C SER A 237 -26.32 35.88 55.64
N THR A 238 -26.49 37.19 55.53
CA THR A 238 -25.62 38.35 55.71
C THR A 238 -24.89 38.38 57.07
N VAL A 239 -23.63 38.86 57.13
CA VAL A 239 -23.16 39.94 58.06
C VAL A 239 -21.91 40.64 57.48
N GLN A 240 -21.88 41.97 57.65
CA GLN A 240 -20.94 43.04 57.22
C GLN A 240 -20.04 43.48 58.42
N PRO A 241 -19.46 44.71 58.48
CA PRO A 241 -18.25 45.32 57.90
C PRO A 241 -17.06 45.45 58.90
N THR A 242 -15.93 46.08 58.49
CA THR A 242 -15.15 47.14 59.21
C THR A 242 -13.84 47.46 58.43
N ALA A 243 -13.77 48.59 57.70
CA ALA A 243 -13.09 49.89 58.00
C ALA A 243 -11.54 49.85 57.90
N THR A 244 -10.91 50.49 56.91
CA THR A 244 -10.45 51.91 56.79
C THR A 244 -9.02 52.12 57.26
N GLN A 245 -8.09 52.34 56.32
CA GLN A 245 -7.17 53.49 56.18
C GLN A 245 -6.42 53.37 54.86
#